data_AF-A0A2V9XJI0-F1
#
_entry.id   AF-A0A2V9XJI0-F1
#
_cell.length_a   1.000
_cell.length_b   1.000
_cell.length_c   1.000
_cell.angle_alpha   90.00
_cell.angle_beta   90.00
_cell.angle_gamma   90.00
#
_symmetry.space_group_name_H-M   'P 1'
#
loop_
_entity.id
_entity.type
_entity.pdbx_description
1 polymer ?
#
loop_
_entity_poly.entity_id
_entity_poly.type
_entity_poly.pdbx_seq_one_letter_code
_entity_poly.pdbx_strand_id
1 'polypeptide(L)' 'MIKVKASQKIFTDTETATLTGIGLERLRHLARTRHIGFIARAAEAAGRQAEQWLFTRSDLMVLAMLYHHC' A
#
# COMPACT_ATOMS: atom_id res chain seq x y z
N MET A 1 15.95 21.31 -15.58
CA MET A 1 14.59 20.81 -15.89
C MET A 1 14.44 19.42 -15.27
N ILE A 2 13.94 19.33 -14.03
CA ILE A 2 13.65 18.05 -13.39
C ILE A 2 12.37 17.52 -14.04
N LYS A 3 12.45 16.44 -14.81
CA LYS A 3 11.26 15.73 -15.30
C LYS A 3 10.57 15.14 -14.08
N VAL A 4 9.60 15.86 -13.52
CA VAL A 4 8.67 15.32 -12.53
C VAL A 4 7.95 14.15 -13.19
N LYS A 5 8.44 12.94 -12.91
CA LYS A 5 7.93 11.71 -13.50
C LYS A 5 6.49 11.55 -13.02
N ALA A 6 5.57 11.59 -13.97
CA ALA A 6 4.12 11.54 -13.80
C ALA A 6 3.69 10.53 -12.71
N SER A 7 2.83 11.01 -11.81
CA SER A 7 1.92 10.25 -10.95
C SER A 7 2.38 8.85 -10.57
N GLN A 8 3.27 8.76 -9.58
CA GLN A 8 3.48 7.50 -8.89
C GLN A 8 2.18 7.20 -8.12
N LYS A 9 1.28 6.44 -8.75
CA LYS A 9 -0.02 6.07 -8.15
C LYS A 9 0.27 5.37 -6.82
N ILE A 10 -0.24 5.96 -5.75
CA ILE A 10 -0.24 5.38 -4.41
C ILE A 10 -1.56 4.64 -4.26
N PHE A 11 -1.49 3.41 -3.76
CA PHE A 11 -2.61 2.52 -3.55
C PHE A 11 -2.90 2.43 -2.05
N THR A 12 -4.16 2.44 -1.67
CA THR A 12 -4.57 2.18 -0.29
C THR A 12 -4.48 0.69 0.03
N ASP A 13 -4.57 0.30 1.31
CA ASP A 13 -4.63 -1.11 1.69
C ASP A 13 -5.82 -1.83 1.05
N THR A 14 -6.98 -1.18 0.94
CA THR A 14 -8.17 -1.72 0.26
C THR A 14 -7.98 -1.91 -1.24
N GLU A 15 -7.40 -0.90 -1.93
CA GLU A 15 -7.05 -1.06 -3.35
C GLU A 15 -6.02 -2.17 -3.55
N THR A 16 -5.01 -2.24 -2.69
CA THR A 16 -3.95 -3.25 -2.79
C THR A 16 -4.50 -4.65 -2.53
N ALA A 17 -5.38 -4.82 -1.54
CA ALA A 17 -6.07 -6.08 -1.28
C ALA A 17 -6.92 -6.53 -2.47
N THR A 18 -7.60 -5.59 -3.13
CA THR A 18 -8.41 -5.88 -4.33
C THR A 18 -7.53 -6.29 -5.52
N LEU A 19 -6.40 -5.61 -5.73
CA LEU A 19 -5.49 -5.87 -6.85
C LEU A 19 -4.65 -7.14 -6.67
N THR A 20 -4.29 -7.48 -5.44
CA THR A 20 -3.45 -8.65 -5.13
C THR A 20 -4.26 -9.88 -4.72
N GLY A 21 -5.55 -9.72 -4.40
CA GLY A 21 -6.38 -10.76 -3.80
C GLY A 21 -6.02 -11.08 -2.34
N ILE A 22 -5.09 -10.35 -1.72
CA ILE A 22 -4.65 -10.57 -0.34
C ILE A 22 -5.63 -9.88 0.62
N GLY A 23 -6.12 -10.59 1.63
CA GLY A 23 -6.97 -9.99 2.67
C GLY A 23 -6.25 -8.86 3.43
N LEU A 24 -7.00 -7.83 3.84
CA LEU A 24 -6.48 -6.62 4.50
C LEU A 24 -5.60 -6.90 5.73
N GLU A 25 -6.01 -7.83 6.60
CA GLU A 25 -5.23 -8.21 7.79
C GLU A 25 -3.87 -8.79 7.42
N ARG A 26 -3.87 -9.72 6.47
CA ARG A 26 -2.67 -10.38 5.95
C ARG A 26 -1.76 -9.38 5.24
N LEU A 27 -2.34 -8.47 4.47
CA LEU A 27 -1.62 -7.38 3.82
C LEU A 27 -0.92 -6.47 4.83
N ARG A 28 -1.61 -6.05 5.89
CA ARG A 28 -1.03 -5.24 6.97
C ARG A 28 0.06 -5.98 7.75
N HIS A 29 -0.13 -7.28 7.98
CA HIS A 29 0.89 -8.12 8.61
C HIS A 29 2.14 -8.25 7.73
N LEU A 30 1.98 -8.44 6.41
CA LEU A 30 3.07 -8.49 5.44
C LEU A 30 3.80 -7.15 5.35
N ALA A 31 3.06 -6.05 5.30
CA ALA A 31 3.61 -4.71 5.31
C ALA A 31 4.52 -4.47 6.53
N ARG A 32 4.08 -4.91 7.72
CA ARG A 32 4.86 -4.83 8.97
C ARG A 32 6.08 -5.75 8.98
N THR A 33 5.92 -7.00 8.55
CA THR A 33 6.98 -8.03 8.63
C THR A 33 8.05 -7.87 7.56
N ARG A 34 7.70 -7.34 6.39
CA ARG A 34 8.61 -7.15 5.25
C ARG A 34 9.03 -5.70 5.05
N HIS A 35 8.56 -4.78 5.90
CA HIS A 35 8.80 -3.34 5.79
C HIS A 35 8.42 -2.79 4.41
N ILE A 36 7.25 -3.21 3.91
CA ILE A 36 6.70 -2.85 2.60
C ILE A 36 5.54 -1.87 2.78
N GLY A 37 5.45 -0.86 1.91
CA GLY A 37 4.48 0.22 2.06
C GLY A 37 4.82 1.16 3.22
N PHE A 38 4.04 2.24 3.35
CA PHE A 38 4.22 3.23 4.40
C PHE A 38 2.88 3.59 5.04
N ILE A 39 2.93 3.89 6.34
CA ILE A 39 1.77 4.42 7.04
C ILE A 39 1.74 5.91 6.78
N ALA A 40 0.77 6.35 5.99
CA ALA A 40 0.49 7.77 5.85
C ALA A 40 -0.56 8.17 6.88
N ARG A 41 -0.33 9.33 7.51
CA ARG A 41 -1.34 9.96 8.34
C ARG A 41 -2.31 10.67 7.42
N ALA A 42 -3.45 10.04 7.14
CA ALA A 42 -4.51 10.67 6.38
C ALA A 42 -5.31 11.57 7.34
N ALA A 43 -5.50 12.83 6.97
CA ALA A 43 -6.44 13.71 7.65
C ALA A 43 -7.84 13.36 7.16
N GLU A 44 -8.61 12.60 7.94
CA GLU A 44 -10.03 12.44 7.65
C GLU A 44 -10.79 13.70 8.05
N ALA A 45 -11.75 14.11 7.21
CA ALA A 45 -12.57 15.33 7.34
C ALA A 45 -13.45 15.42 8.61
N ALA A 46 -13.22 14.55 9.60
CA ALA A 46 -13.95 14.45 10.86
C ALA A 46 -13.02 14.39 12.09
N GLY A 47 -11.80 14.92 12.01
CA GLY A 47 -10.92 15.15 13.17
C GLY A 47 -10.28 13.92 13.80
N ARG A 48 -10.52 12.71 13.26
CA ARG A 48 -9.78 11.50 13.61
C ARG A 48 -8.65 11.31 12.59
N GLN A 49 -7.42 11.40 13.06
CA GLN A 49 -6.26 11.00 12.26
C GLN A 49 -6.31 9.47 12.13
N ALA A 50 -6.68 8.98 10.94
CA ALA A 50 -6.62 7.56 10.64
C ALA A 50 -5.24 7.24 10.05
N GLU A 51 -4.55 6.29 10.65
CA GLU A 51 -3.34 5.71 10.08
C GLU A 51 -3.75 4.83 8.89
N GLN A 52 -3.48 5.28 7.68
CA GLN A 52 -3.79 4.53 6.46
C GLN A 52 -2.52 3.93 5.89
N TRP A 53 -2.59 2.63 5.55
CA TRP A 53 -1.51 1.96 4.86
C TRP A 53 -1.55 2.31 3.37
N LEU A 54 -0.44 2.83 2.88
CA LEU A 54 -0.26 3.22 1.50
C LEU A 54 0.87 2.40 0.86
N PHE A 55 0.66 2.02 -0.39
CA PHE A 55 1.55 1.17 -1.16
C PHE A 55 1.88 1.85 -2.48
N THR A 56 3.14 1.75 -2.89
CA THR A 56 3.57 2.16 -4.22
C THR A 56 3.42 1.00 -5.20
N ARG A 57 3.48 1.29 -6.50
CA ARG A 57 3.52 0.25 -7.53
C ARG A 57 4.66 -0.76 -7.31
N SER A 58 5.79 -0.33 -6.76
CA SER A 58 6.91 -1.21 -6.45
C SER A 58 6.55 -2.19 -5.34
N ASP A 59 5.88 -1.71 -4.29
CA ASP A 59 5.37 -2.55 -3.20
C ASP A 59 4.38 -3.61 -3.73
N LEU A 60 3.50 -3.22 -4.66
CA LEU A 60 2.59 -4.16 -5.33
C LEU A 60 3.34 -5.24 -6.11
N MET A 61 4.42 -4.90 -6.83
CA MET A 61 5.22 -5.90 -7.54
C MET A 61 5.91 -6.88 -6.58
N VAL A 62 6.40 -6.38 -5.44
CA VAL A 62 6.99 -7.24 -4.40
C VAL A 62 5.92 -8.13 -3.78
N LEU A 63 4.75 -7.60 -3.44
CA LEU A 63 3.62 -8.38 -2.95
C LEU A 63 3.20 -9.45 -3.95
N ALA A 64 3.08 -9.11 -5.23
CA ALA A 64 2.74 -10.06 -6.30
C ALA A 64 3.80 -11.17 -6.45
N MET A 65 5.09 -10.85 -6.36
CA MET A 65 6.15 -11.86 -6.38
C MET A 65 6.13 -12.77 -5.15
N LEU A 66 5.87 -12.21 -3.96
CA LEU A 66 5.76 -12.99 -2.72
C LEU A 66 4.52 -13.87 -2.69
N TYR A 67 3.43 -13.47 -3.35
CA TYR A 67 2.14 -14.18 -3.35
C TYR A 67 1.85 -15.00 -4.61
N HIS A 68 2.78 -15.09 -5.57
CA HIS A 68 2.63 -15.98 -6.74
C HIS A 68 2.62 -17.49 -6.36
N HIS A 69 2.82 -17.83 -5.09
CA HIS A 69 2.85 -19.20 -4.56
C HIS A 69 1.72 -19.48 -3.55
N CYS A 70 0.48 -19.05 -3.83
CA CYS A 70 -0.70 -19.48 -3.09
C CYS A 70 -1.76 -20.03 -4.04
#